data_AF-A0A8R1EPV9-F1
#
_entry.id   AF-A0A8R1EPV9-F1
#
_cell.length_a   1.000
_cell.length_b   1.000
_cell.length_c   1.000
_cell.angle_alpha   90.00
_cell.angle_beta   90.00
_cell.angle_gamma   90.00
#
_symmetry.space_group_name_H-M   'P 1'
#
loop_
_entity.id
_entity.type
_entity.pdbx_description
1 polymer ?
#
loop_
_entity_poly.entity_id
_entity_poly.type
_entity_poly.pdbx_seq_one_letter_code
_entity_poly.pdbx_strand_id
1 'polypeptide(L)'
;DNQLVVFADDTTPRYVTCVCVLDYHTVAVADKFGNLAVVRLPEKVNEDVQDDPTVSKSVWDRGWLNGASQKVELVANFFIGDTITSLQKTSLVPGSQRSAGVHDD
;
A
#
# COMPACT_ATOMS: atom_id res chain seq x y z
N ASP A 1 -24.86 -6.12 -2.80
CA ASP A 1 -24.07 -6.70 -1.70
C ASP A 1 -22.97 -5.78 -1.26
N ASN A 2 -22.95 -5.46 0.02
CA ASN A 2 -21.95 -4.59 0.65
C ASN A 2 -20.83 -5.48 1.19
N GLN A 3 -19.81 -5.73 0.37
CA GLN A 3 -18.71 -6.64 0.69
C GLN A 3 -17.36 -5.91 0.66
N LEU A 4 -16.46 -6.31 1.57
CA LEU A 4 -15.05 -5.97 1.53
C LEU A 4 -14.31 -7.10 0.83
N VAL A 5 -13.47 -6.77 -0.16
CA VAL A 5 -12.69 -7.75 -0.93
C VAL A 5 -11.20 -7.48 -0.70
N VAL A 6 -10.46 -8.52 -0.35
CA VAL A 6 -9.00 -8.46 -0.26
C VAL A 6 -8.44 -8.78 -1.64
N PHE A 7 -7.92 -7.77 -2.34
CA PHE A 7 -7.40 -7.93 -3.69
C PHE A 7 -5.86 -7.95 -3.74
N ALA A 8 -5.20 -7.39 -2.73
CA ALA A 8 -3.75 -7.33 -2.63
C ALA A 8 -3.21 -7.68 -1.22
N ASP A 9 -2.00 -8.24 -1.16
CA ASP A 9 -1.23 -8.44 0.07
C ASP A 9 0.29 -8.26 -0.16
N ASP A 10 1.10 -8.30 0.92
CA ASP A 10 2.56 -8.27 0.86
C ASP A 10 3.13 -9.70 0.91
N THR A 11 4.21 -9.94 0.19
CA THR A 11 4.93 -11.22 0.17
C THR A 11 5.90 -11.36 1.34
N THR A 12 6.26 -10.26 2.00
CA THR A 12 7.17 -10.26 3.15
C THR A 12 6.36 -10.19 4.44
N PRO A 13 6.54 -11.14 5.39
CA PRO A 13 5.89 -11.04 6.69
C PRO A 13 6.48 -9.87 7.47
N ARG A 14 5.64 -8.91 7.85
CA ARG A 14 6.01 -7.74 8.67
C ARG A 14 5.21 -7.78 9.97
N TYR A 15 5.89 -7.63 11.11
CA TYR A 15 5.24 -7.57 12.42
C TYR A 15 4.77 -6.14 12.67
N VAL A 16 3.76 -5.73 11.89
CA VAL A 16 3.34 -4.34 11.73
C VAL A 16 2.94 -3.71 13.05
N THR A 17 3.44 -2.51 13.32
CA THR A 17 3.07 -1.69 14.48
C THR A 17 2.22 -0.48 14.10
N CYS A 18 2.56 0.19 13.00
CA CYS A 18 1.77 1.29 12.45
C CYS A 18 1.95 1.40 10.93
N VAL A 19 0.96 2.04 10.28
CA VAL A 19 0.95 2.28 8.84
C VAL A 19 0.57 3.73 8.55
N CYS A 20 1.01 4.27 7.42
CA CYS A 20 0.61 5.59 6.95
C CYS A 20 0.39 5.57 5.44
N VAL A 21 -0.82 5.95 5.00
CA VAL A 21 -1.13 6.12 3.58
C VAL A 21 -0.36 7.33 3.05
N LEU A 22 0.47 7.09 2.04
CA LEU A 22 1.31 8.12 1.43
C LEU A 22 0.66 8.71 0.19
N ASP A 23 -0.02 7.90 -0.62
CA ASP A 23 -0.81 8.33 -1.78
C ASP A 23 -1.85 7.24 -2.08
N TYR A 24 -2.51 7.30 -3.24
CA TYR A 24 -3.57 6.36 -3.59
C TYR A 24 -3.08 4.89 -3.69
N HIS A 25 -1.80 4.66 -4.00
CA HIS A 25 -1.25 3.32 -4.22
C HIS A 25 -0.16 2.92 -3.22
N THR A 26 0.32 3.85 -2.40
CA THR A 26 1.53 3.68 -1.61
C THR A 26 1.25 3.84 -0.13
N VAL A 27 1.77 2.92 0.68
CA VAL A 27 1.72 2.98 2.13
C VAL A 27 3.11 2.81 2.74
N ALA A 28 3.39 3.57 3.80
CA ALA A 28 4.51 3.31 4.69
C ALA A 28 4.06 2.33 5.78
N VAL A 29 4.93 1.37 6.12
CA VAL A 29 4.68 0.29 7.07
C VAL A 29 5.86 0.22 8.03
N ALA A 30 5.59 0.38 9.32
CA ALA A 30 6.57 0.13 10.36
C ALA A 30 6.35 -1.23 11.03
N ASP A 31 7.41 -1.84 11.55
CA ASP A 31 7.33 -3.09 12.30
C ASP A 31 7.99 -3.05 13.68
N LYS A 32 7.70 -4.09 14.48
CA LYS A 32 8.19 -4.28 15.85
C LYS A 32 9.71 -4.29 15.96
N PHE A 33 10.42 -4.68 14.90
CA PHE A 33 11.87 -4.82 14.89
C PHE A 33 12.58 -3.53 14.47
N GLY A 34 11.83 -2.44 14.29
CA GLY A 34 12.38 -1.13 13.95
C GLY A 34 12.67 -0.95 12.46
N ASN A 35 12.02 -1.74 11.59
CA ASN A 35 12.05 -1.47 10.16
C ASN A 35 10.95 -0.47 9.77
N LEU A 36 11.27 0.39 8.81
CA LEU A 36 10.34 1.20 8.04
C LEU A 36 10.41 0.77 6.57
N ALA A 37 9.30 0.29 6.05
CA ALA A 37 9.14 -0.04 4.64
C ALA A 37 8.15 0.88 3.94
N VAL A 38 8.33 1.06 2.64
CA VAL A 38 7.35 1.69 1.76
C VAL A 38 6.96 0.64 0.73
N VAL A 39 5.68 0.34 0.63
CA VAL A 39 5.14 -0.63 -0.34
C VAL A 39 4.12 0.05 -1.23
N ARG A 40 4.04 -0.41 -2.48
CA ARG A 40 3.20 0.18 -3.53
C ARG A 40 2.48 -0.89 -4.34
N LEU A 41 1.24 -0.64 -4.70
CA LEU A 41 0.52 -1.47 -5.66
C LEU A 41 1.13 -1.30 -7.07
N PRO A 42 1.37 -2.38 -7.84
CA PRO A 42 1.87 -2.27 -9.21
C PRO A 42 0.90 -1.49 -10.11
N GLU A 43 1.42 -0.68 -11.03
CA GLU A 43 0.62 0.20 -11.91
C GLU A 43 -0.44 -0.58 -12.71
N LYS A 44 -0.06 -1.74 -13.25
CA LYS A 44 -0.95 -2.60 -14.06
C LYS A 44 -2.21 -3.07 -13.33
N VAL A 45 -2.16 -3.17 -11.99
CA VAL A 45 -3.33 -3.57 -11.20
C VAL A 45 -4.39 -2.47 -11.21
N ASN A 46 -4.00 -1.20 -11.36
CA ASN A 46 -4.93 -0.09 -11.34
C ASN A 46 -5.73 0.01 -12.65
N GLU A 47 -5.07 -0.18 -13.79
CA GLU A 47 -5.69 -0.14 -15.13
C GLU A 47 -6.84 -1.16 -15.23
N ASP A 48 -6.60 -2.41 -14.83
CA ASP A 48 -7.59 -3.49 -14.88
C ASP A 48 -8.86 -3.21 -14.04
N VAL A 49 -8.77 -2.35 -13.02
CA VAL A 49 -9.87 -2.04 -12.09
C VAL A 49 -10.78 -0.94 -12.61
N GLN A 50 -10.22 0.03 -13.34
CA GLN A 50 -10.97 1.17 -13.86
C GLN A 50 -11.83 0.80 -15.08
N ASP A 51 -11.38 -0.18 -15.88
CA ASP A 51 -12.04 -0.55 -17.13
C ASP A 51 -13.32 -1.41 -16.96
N ASP A 52 -13.35 -2.37 -16.03
CA ASP A 52 -14.57 -3.16 -15.73
C ASP A 52 -14.59 -3.71 -14.28
N PRO A 53 -15.48 -3.19 -13.41
CA PRO A 53 -15.61 -3.64 -12.02
C PRO A 53 -16.08 -5.10 -11.86
N THR A 54 -16.73 -5.65 -12.88
CA THR A 54 -17.31 -7.00 -12.88
C THR A 54 -16.24 -8.04 -13.19
N VAL A 55 -15.35 -7.73 -14.14
CA VAL A 55 -14.17 -8.55 -14.47
C VAL A 55 -13.19 -8.56 -13.29
N SER A 56 -12.98 -7.41 -12.66
CA SER A 56 -12.09 -7.23 -11.50
C SER A 56 -12.38 -8.21 -10.36
N LYS A 57 -13.65 -8.45 -10.02
CA LYS A 57 -14.03 -9.41 -8.97
C LYS A 57 -13.57 -10.83 -9.28
N SER A 58 -13.76 -11.26 -10.53
CA SER A 58 -13.38 -12.61 -10.96
C SER A 58 -11.86 -12.85 -10.97
N VAL A 59 -11.08 -11.79 -11.16
CA VAL A 59 -9.61 -11.80 -11.08
C VAL A 59 -9.16 -11.86 -9.62
N TRP A 60 -9.79 -11.07 -8.74
CA TRP A 60 -9.44 -11.03 -7.32
C TRP A 60 -9.76 -12.32 -6.56
N ASP A 61 -10.78 -13.06 -7.00
CA ASP A 61 -11.12 -14.36 -6.44
C ASP A 61 -10.06 -15.45 -6.75
N ARG A 62 -9.14 -15.20 -7.70
CA ARG A 62 -8.02 -16.10 -8.01
C ARG A 62 -6.84 -15.81 -7.09
N GLY A 63 -6.87 -16.36 -5.89
CA GLY A 63 -5.77 -16.22 -4.94
C GLY A 63 -4.42 -16.66 -5.52
N TRP A 64 -3.34 -15.97 -5.12
CA TRP A 64 -1.95 -16.27 -5.50
C TRP A 64 -1.09 -16.40 -4.24
N LEU A 65 -0.20 -17.39 -4.20
CA LEU A 65 0.67 -17.68 -3.05
C LEU A 65 -0.10 -17.82 -1.72
N ASN A 66 -1.23 -18.54 -1.72
CA ASN A 66 -2.11 -18.71 -0.55
C ASN A 66 -2.67 -17.40 0.03
N GLY A 67 -2.74 -16.34 -0.77
CA GLY A 67 -3.29 -15.06 -0.37
C GLY A 67 -4.01 -14.39 -1.54
N ALA A 68 -4.01 -13.05 -1.54
CA ALA A 68 -4.69 -12.26 -2.55
C ALA A 68 -4.07 -12.44 -3.95
N SER A 69 -4.83 -12.15 -5.00
CA SER A 69 -4.34 -12.28 -6.39
C SER A 69 -3.17 -11.32 -6.71
N GLN A 70 -3.17 -10.14 -6.11
CA GLN A 70 -2.17 -9.09 -6.37
C GLN A 70 -1.18 -8.97 -5.22
N LYS A 71 0.07 -8.63 -5.55
CA LYS A 71 1.14 -8.43 -4.57
C LYS A 71 1.65 -7.01 -4.64
N VAL A 72 1.86 -6.38 -3.48
CA VAL A 72 2.54 -5.08 -3.43
C VAL A 72 4.04 -5.24 -3.64
N GLU A 73 4.65 -4.21 -4.22
CA GLU A 73 6.09 -4.12 -4.44
C GLU A 73 6.75 -3.32 -3.31
N LEU A 74 7.95 -3.75 -2.93
CA LEU A 74 8.79 -3.03 -1.97
C LEU A 74 9.52 -1.87 -2.67
N VAL A 75 9.14 -0.64 -2.34
CA VAL A 75 9.77 0.57 -2.88
C VAL A 75 11.02 0.95 -2.08
N ALA A 76 10.95 0.86 -0.75
CA ALA A 76 12.07 1.18 0.13
C ALA A 76 11.99 0.40 1.45
N ASN A 77 13.14 0.14 2.06
CA ASN A 77 13.25 -0.50 3.38
C ASN A 77 14.44 0.07 4.16
N PHE A 78 14.18 0.57 5.36
CA PHE A 78 15.17 1.17 6.24
C PHE A 78 15.10 0.55 7.63
N PHE A 79 16.26 0.28 8.23
CA PHE A 79 16.34 -0.12 9.63
C PHE A 79 16.62 1.11 10.49
N ILE A 80 15.65 1.48 11.32
CA ILE A 80 15.74 2.61 12.25
C ILE A 80 16.43 2.18 13.56
N GLY A 81 16.23 0.93 13.99
CA GLY A 81 16.80 0.39 15.23
C GLY A 81 15.88 0.43 16.44
N ASP A 82 14.82 1.24 16.38
CA ASP A 82 13.80 1.36 17.43
C ASP A 82 12.40 1.09 16.89
N THR A 83 11.52 0.56 17.74
CA THR A 83 10.13 0.30 17.38
C THR A 83 9.38 1.61 17.14
N ILE A 84 8.93 1.82 15.89
CA ILE A 84 8.11 2.97 15.51
C ILE A 84 6.66 2.69 15.90
N THR A 85 6.03 3.63 16.62
CA THR A 85 4.64 3.50 17.12
C THR A 85 3.64 4.38 16.37
N SER A 86 4.13 5.35 15.59
CA SER A 86 3.29 6.25 14.80
C SER A 86 4.03 6.73 13.54
N LEU A 87 3.29 6.86 12.45
CA LEU A 87 3.73 7.46 11.19
C LEU A 87 2.67 8.46 10.73
N GLN A 88 3.08 9.68 10.36
CA GLN A 88 2.16 10.70 9.87
C GLN A 88 2.72 11.45 8.67
N LYS A 89 2.02 11.33 7.54
CA LYS A 89 2.21 12.19 6.36
C LYS A 89 1.66 13.58 6.67
N THR A 90 2.55 14.54 6.92
CA THR A 90 2.19 15.94 7.21
C THR A 90 3.12 16.92 6.50
N SER A 91 2.81 18.22 6.60
CA SER A 91 3.71 19.34 6.33
C SER A 91 4.16 19.95 7.66
N LEU A 92 5.46 20.23 7.81
CA LEU A 92 6.02 20.86 9.01
C LEU A 92 6.19 22.38 8.88
N VAL A 93 6.04 22.90 7.66
CA VAL A 93 6.21 24.32 7.37
C VAL A 93 4.94 24.86 6.71
N PRO A 94 4.43 26.03 7.13
CA PRO A 94 3.31 26.68 6.46
C PRO A 94 3.60 26.89 4.97
N GLY A 95 2.64 26.58 4.10
CA GLY A 95 2.76 26.82 2.66
C GLY A 95 3.57 25.78 1.87
N SER A 96 4.18 24.78 2.52
CA SER A 96 4.71 23.61 1.80
C SER A 96 3.54 22.75 1.33
N GLN A 97 2.99 23.08 0.15
CA GLN A 97 2.05 22.21 -0.55
C GLN A 97 2.78 20.91 -0.92
N ARG A 98 2.20 19.78 -0.53
CA ARG A 98 2.61 18.51 -1.11
C ARG A 98 2.09 18.48 -2.54
N SER A 99 2.99 18.36 -3.52
CA SER A 99 2.64 17.79 -4.81
C SER A 99 2.20 16.34 -4.56
N ALA A 100 0.92 16.13 -4.25
CA ALA A 100 0.25 14.99 -4.83
C ALA A 100 0.28 15.29 -6.32
N GLY A 101 1.20 14.66 -7.06
CA GLY A 101 1.11 14.69 -8.51
C GLY A 101 -0.31 14.27 -8.86
N VAL A 102 -1.04 15.19 -9.48
CA VAL A 102 -2.26 14.91 -10.22
C VAL A 102 -1.83 14.00 -11.37
N HIS A 103 -2.01 12.70 -11.17
CA HIS A 103 -2.44 11.76 -12.20
C HIS A 103 -3.77 11.23 -11.63
N ASP A 104 -4.82 12.06 -11.56
CA ASP A 104 -5.86 12.09 -12.59
C ASP A 104 -5.35 11.86 -14.02
N ASP A 105 -5.20 10.58 -14.37
CA ASP A 105 -5.71 9.98 -15.61
C ASP A 105 -6.05 8.51 -15.31
#